data_AF-A0A9W7C5P5-F1
#
_entry.id   AF-A0A9W7C5P5-F1
#
_cell.length_a   1.000
_cell.length_b   1.000
_cell.length_c   1.000
_cell.angle_alpha   90.00
_cell.angle_beta   90.00
_cell.angle_gamma   90.00
#
_symmetry.space_group_name_H-M   'P 1'
#
loop_
_entity.id
_entity.type
_entity.pdbx_description
1 polymer ?
#
loop_
_entity_poly.entity_id
_entity_poly.type
_entity_poly.pdbx_seq_one_letter_code
_entity_poly.pdbx_strand_id
1 'polypeptide(L)'
;MGLFVLCKIARRDFYYFLNLEGILRLILAFLTILGSLVAIWIVSAVSFAIVNKREYYHIFYGFDTALTYNHKSFLNLREDQEEEKSNIFTLHPDVYKKWGDVVKKWTFNNLKRWEEEKPAWFTGVGVDGVPNDFLPFEYRVKYKKTMGRVDDAQLKRRRGSVSVRELLGGTEER
;
A
#
# COMPACT_ATOMS: atom_id res chain seq x y z
N MET A 1 19.54 44.91 28.86
CA MET A 1 18.94 43.70 29.49
C MET A 1 19.94 42.55 29.67
N GLY A 2 20.75 42.17 28.67
CA GLY A 2 21.68 41.03 28.80
C GLY A 2 22.77 41.15 29.89
N LEU A 3 23.32 42.34 30.10
CA LEU A 3 24.36 42.57 31.12
C LEU A 3 23.83 42.46 32.57
N PHE A 4 22.56 42.83 32.77
CA PHE A 4 21.87 42.71 34.07
C PHE A 4 21.64 41.23 34.43
N VAL A 5 21.32 40.41 33.44
CA VAL A 5 21.13 38.95 33.60
C VAL A 5 22.46 38.26 33.89
N LEU A 6 23.54 38.62 33.20
CA LEU A 6 24.88 38.06 33.43
C LEU A 6 25.44 38.43 34.81
N CYS A 7 25.27 39.68 35.25
CA CYS A 7 25.65 40.08 36.62
C CYS A 7 24.83 39.35 37.70
N LYS A 8 23.55 39.04 37.45
CA LYS A 8 22.71 38.26 38.37
C LYS A 8 23.11 36.77 38.45
N ILE A 9 23.56 36.19 37.33
CA ILE A 9 24.04 34.80 37.28
C ILE A 9 25.40 34.67 38.00
N ALA A 10 26.29 35.66 37.83
CA ALA A 10 27.61 35.66 38.46
C ALA A 10 27.58 35.80 40.00
N ARG A 11 26.54 36.43 40.56
CA ARG A 11 26.40 36.68 42.01
C ARG A 11 25.91 35.48 42.84
N ARG A 12 25.57 34.34 42.23
CA ARG A 12 24.93 33.17 42.90
C ARG A 12 23.61 33.45 43.62
N ASP A 13 23.04 34.65 43.49
CA ASP A 13 21.72 35.03 44.06
C ASP A 13 20.55 34.20 43.51
N PHE A 14 20.75 33.45 42.42
CA PHE A 14 19.75 32.57 41.82
C PHE A 14 19.31 31.43 42.75
N TYR A 15 20.17 31.01 43.69
CA TYR A 15 19.88 29.91 44.62
C TYR A 15 18.85 30.27 45.70
N TYR A 16 18.63 31.56 45.99
CA TYR A 16 17.62 32.00 46.96
C TYR A 16 16.22 32.18 46.36
N PHE A 17 16.09 32.21 45.03
CA PHE A 17 14.80 32.38 44.35
C PHE A 17 14.07 31.05 44.11
N LEU A 18 14.81 29.94 44.09
CA LEU A 18 14.27 28.60 44.04
C LEU A 18 14.17 28.03 45.46
N ASN A 19 13.16 28.48 46.23
CA ASN A 19 12.79 27.76 47.45
C ASN A 19 12.65 26.27 47.10
N LEU A 20 13.12 25.38 47.99
CA LEU A 20 13.00 23.91 47.81
C LEU A 20 11.55 23.52 47.48
N GLU A 21 10.60 24.24 48.07
CA GLU A 21 9.16 24.17 47.81
C GLU A 21 8.77 24.55 46.38
N GLY A 22 9.42 25.57 45.79
CA GLY A 22 9.20 26.00 44.41
C GLY A 22 9.73 25.00 43.38
N ILE A 23 10.91 24.42 43.63
CA ILE A 23 11.45 23.33 42.78
C ILE A 23 10.52 22.12 42.83
N LEU A 24 10.06 21.73 44.03
CA LEU A 24 9.13 20.61 44.20
C LEU A 24 7.82 20.85 43.43
N ARG A 25 7.24 22.06 43.51
CA ARG A 25 6.04 22.43 42.76
C ARG A 25 6.24 22.35 41.24
N LEU A 26 7.40 22.76 40.73
CA LEU A 26 7.71 22.66 39.30
C LEU A 26 7.86 21.20 38.85
N ILE A 27 8.52 20.36 39.65
CA ILE A 27 8.66 18.93 39.37
C ILE A 27 7.28 18.27 39.38
N LEU A 28 6.44 18.54 40.38
CA LEU A 28 5.08 18.02 40.46
C LEU A 28 4.24 18.47 39.26
N ALA A 29 4.28 19.75 38.88
CA ALA A 29 3.58 20.25 37.70
C ALA A 29 4.07 19.60 36.40
N PHE A 30 5.36 19.34 36.27
CA PHE A 30 5.91 18.62 35.12
C PHE A 30 5.41 17.16 35.07
N LEU A 31 5.41 16.46 36.20
CA LEU A 31 4.91 15.09 36.30
C LEU A 31 3.41 14.99 36.01
N THR A 32 2.60 15.96 36.45
CA THR A 32 1.15 15.96 36.13
C THR A 32 0.90 16.22 34.65
N ILE A 33 1.67 17.11 34.01
CA ILE A 33 1.59 17.35 32.56
C ILE A 33 2.00 16.08 31.81
N LEU A 34 3.14 15.47 32.16
CA LEU A 34 3.59 14.23 31.52
C LEU A 34 2.57 13.10 31.70
N GLY A 35 2.04 12.93 32.91
CA GLY A 35 1.02 11.93 33.22
C GLY A 35 -0.27 12.14 32.43
N SER A 36 -0.74 13.39 32.31
CA SER A 36 -1.95 13.69 31.52
C SER A 36 -1.75 13.47 30.02
N LEU A 37 -0.56 13.78 29.46
CA LEU A 37 -0.23 13.47 28.08
C LEU A 37 -0.20 11.96 27.81
N VAL A 38 0.42 11.19 28.71
CA VAL A 38 0.41 9.72 28.62
C VAL A 38 -1.00 9.16 28.73
N ALA A 39 -1.83 9.69 29.63
CA ALA A 39 -3.22 9.26 29.77
C ALA A 39 -4.03 9.53 28.49
N ILE A 40 -3.90 10.72 27.89
CA ILE A 40 -4.56 11.07 26.62
C ILE A 40 -4.10 10.13 25.51
N TRP A 41 -2.79 9.82 25.45
CA TRP A 41 -2.25 8.88 24.47
C TRP A 41 -2.82 7.47 24.66
N ILE A 42 -2.90 6.96 25.90
CA ILE A 42 -3.48 5.64 26.20
C ILE A 42 -4.97 5.60 25.83
N VAL A 43 -5.75 6.61 26.23
CA VAL A 43 -7.18 6.69 25.90
C VAL A 43 -7.39 6.71 24.38
N SER A 44 -6.54 7.44 23.65
CA SER A 44 -6.57 7.47 22.19
C SER A 44 -6.23 6.11 21.58
N ALA A 45 -5.19 5.44 22.08
CA ALA A 45 -4.79 4.10 21.61
C ALA A 45 -5.86 3.04 21.89
N VAL A 46 -6.49 3.07 23.07
CA VAL A 46 -7.60 2.17 23.44
C VAL A 46 -8.84 2.45 22.58
N SER A 47 -9.18 3.72 22.38
CA SER A 47 -10.30 4.10 21.51
C SER A 47 -10.08 3.63 20.07
N PHE A 48 -8.86 3.80 19.55
CA PHE A 48 -8.47 3.27 18.25
C PHE A 48 -8.64 1.75 18.18
N ALA A 49 -8.18 1.01 19.20
CA ALA A 49 -8.37 -0.43 19.24
C ALA A 49 -9.86 -0.80 19.15
N ILE A 50 -10.72 -0.21 19.99
CA ILE A 50 -12.16 -0.54 20.03
C ILE A 50 -12.87 -0.26 18.69
N VAL A 51 -12.52 0.84 18.00
CA VAL A 51 -13.17 1.22 16.73
C VAL A 51 -12.77 0.30 15.57
N ASN A 52 -11.54 -0.21 15.57
CA ASN A 52 -11.05 -1.06 14.47
C ASN A 52 -11.60 -2.49 14.58
N LYS A 53 -11.90 -3.11 13.43
CA LYS A 53 -12.34 -4.51 13.44
C LYS A 53 -11.22 -5.39 13.99
N ARG A 54 -11.55 -6.27 14.94
CA ARG A 54 -10.59 -7.20 15.57
C ARG A 54 -9.81 -8.03 14.57
N GLU A 55 -10.43 -8.32 13.42
CA GLU A 55 -9.82 -9.05 12.31
C GLU A 55 -8.55 -8.35 11.79
N TYR A 56 -8.45 -7.02 11.83
CA TYR A 56 -7.29 -6.29 11.32
C TYR A 56 -6.12 -6.17 12.32
N TYR A 57 -6.26 -6.64 13.58
CA TYR A 57 -5.19 -6.51 14.58
C TYR A 57 -3.89 -7.24 14.21
N HIS A 58 -4.00 -8.36 13.51
CA HIS A 58 -2.82 -9.12 13.07
C HIS A 58 -1.94 -8.31 12.10
N ILE A 59 -2.47 -7.28 11.44
CA ILE A 59 -1.73 -6.40 10.53
C ILE A 59 -0.84 -5.43 11.31
N PHE A 60 -1.25 -5.00 12.52
CA PHE A 60 -0.47 -4.05 13.33
C PHE A 60 0.73 -4.69 14.03
N TYR A 61 0.63 -5.97 14.40
CA TYR A 61 1.72 -6.73 15.03
C TYR A 61 2.52 -7.56 14.03
N GLY A 62 2.03 -7.66 12.79
CA GLY A 62 2.72 -8.37 11.71
C GLY A 62 3.90 -7.55 11.20
N PHE A 63 5.10 -8.14 11.23
CA PHE A 63 6.28 -7.59 10.54
C PHE A 63 6.27 -7.87 9.02
N ASP A 64 5.13 -8.28 8.48
CA ASP A 64 5.00 -8.59 7.06
C ASP A 64 5.03 -7.29 6.25
N THR A 65 5.99 -7.20 5.32
CA THR A 65 6.00 -6.13 4.33
C THR A 65 4.75 -6.25 3.45
N ALA A 66 4.17 -5.13 3.01
CA ALA A 66 2.98 -5.11 2.15
C ALA A 66 3.09 -6.07 0.94
N LEU A 67 4.28 -6.22 0.36
CA LEU A 67 4.57 -7.18 -0.71
C LEU A 67 4.33 -8.64 -0.29
N THR A 68 4.88 -9.05 0.85
CA THR A 68 4.77 -10.40 1.39
C THR A 68 3.34 -10.69 1.84
N TYR A 69 2.68 -9.70 2.46
CA TYR A 69 1.28 -9.81 2.84
C TYR A 69 0.38 -10.06 1.62
N ASN A 70 0.49 -9.23 0.58
CA ASN A 70 -0.32 -9.40 -0.63
C ASN A 70 -0.06 -10.75 -1.32
N HIS A 71 1.19 -11.20 -1.37
CA HIS A 71 1.52 -12.51 -1.93
C HIS A 71 0.89 -13.65 -1.12
N LYS A 72 1.02 -13.63 0.22
CA LYS A 72 0.38 -14.62 1.10
C LYS A 72 -1.14 -14.61 0.96
N SER A 73 -1.76 -13.43 0.97
CA SER A 73 -3.20 -13.27 0.80
C SER A 73 -3.67 -13.84 -0.54
N PHE A 74 -2.98 -13.52 -1.64
CA PHE A 74 -3.31 -14.05 -2.96
C PHE A 74 -3.28 -15.58 -3.02
N LEU A 75 -2.28 -16.21 -2.38
CA LEU A 75 -2.15 -17.67 -2.32
C LEU A 75 -3.17 -18.33 -1.39
N ASN A 76 -3.55 -17.67 -0.29
CA ASN A 76 -4.46 -18.21 0.73
C ASN A 76 -5.94 -18.07 0.34
N LEU A 77 -6.27 -17.16 -0.57
CA LEU A 77 -7.64 -17.02 -1.08
C LEU A 77 -8.06 -18.31 -1.80
N ARG A 78 -9.29 -18.76 -1.55
CA ARG A 78 -9.85 -19.97 -2.16
C ARG A 78 -10.20 -19.75 -3.64
N GLU A 79 -10.56 -20.82 -4.35
CA GLU A 79 -11.01 -20.74 -5.76
C GLU A 79 -12.38 -20.08 -5.92
N ASP A 80 -13.24 -20.12 -4.90
CA ASP A 80 -14.53 -19.42 -4.90
C ASP A 80 -14.40 -17.90 -4.67
N GLN A 81 -13.25 -17.44 -4.19
CA GLN A 81 -12.96 -16.02 -3.89
C GLN A 81 -12.21 -15.32 -5.03
N GLU A 82 -12.56 -15.62 -6.28
CA GLU A 82 -11.85 -15.10 -7.44
C GLU A 82 -12.03 -13.61 -7.68
N GLU A 83 -13.19 -13.07 -7.32
CA GLU A 83 -13.41 -11.63 -7.32
C GLU A 83 -12.42 -10.93 -6.38
N GLU A 84 -12.21 -11.48 -5.18
CA GLU A 84 -11.24 -10.93 -4.22
C GLU A 84 -9.80 -11.05 -4.74
N LYS A 85 -9.45 -12.17 -5.40
CA LYS A 85 -8.14 -12.33 -6.06
C LYS A 85 -7.94 -11.32 -7.19
N SER A 86 -8.99 -10.99 -7.94
CA SER A 86 -8.94 -10.06 -9.07
C SER A 86 -8.54 -8.64 -8.66
N ASN A 87 -8.76 -8.27 -7.39
CA ASN A 87 -8.34 -6.97 -6.84
C ASN A 87 -6.82 -6.74 -6.97
N ILE A 88 -6.02 -7.78 -7.15
CA ILE A 88 -4.58 -7.65 -7.44
C ILE A 88 -4.32 -6.76 -8.65
N PHE A 89 -5.21 -6.75 -9.65
CA PHE A 89 -5.06 -5.92 -10.85
C PHE A 89 -5.31 -4.43 -10.59
N THR A 90 -5.97 -4.08 -9.49
CA THR A 90 -6.17 -2.67 -9.07
C THR A 90 -4.96 -2.10 -8.33
N LEU A 91 -4.08 -2.98 -7.82
CA LEU A 91 -2.89 -2.56 -7.08
C LEU A 91 -1.79 -2.08 -8.03
N HIS A 92 -0.88 -1.26 -7.49
CA HIS A 92 0.28 -0.79 -8.24
C HIS A 92 1.16 -1.97 -8.67
N PRO A 93 1.71 -2.00 -9.91
CA PRO A 93 2.49 -3.13 -10.42
C PRO A 93 3.66 -3.57 -9.52
N ASP A 94 4.28 -2.64 -8.79
CA ASP A 94 5.38 -2.96 -7.86
C ASP A 94 4.96 -3.90 -6.71
N VAL A 95 3.66 -3.99 -6.41
CA VAL A 95 3.11 -4.89 -5.38
C VAL A 95 3.18 -6.35 -5.80
N TYR A 96 3.16 -6.66 -7.10
CA TYR A 96 3.27 -8.04 -7.58
C TYR A 96 4.44 -8.27 -8.53
N LYS A 97 5.24 -7.24 -8.84
CA LYS A 97 6.38 -7.33 -9.76
C LYS A 97 7.32 -8.51 -9.48
N LYS A 98 7.57 -8.86 -8.22
CA LYS A 98 8.45 -9.98 -7.85
C LYS A 98 7.83 -11.37 -8.04
N TRP A 99 6.51 -11.45 -8.12
CA TRP A 99 5.74 -12.70 -8.21
C TRP A 99 4.67 -12.64 -9.32
N GLY A 100 4.86 -11.75 -10.30
CA GLY A 100 3.91 -11.50 -11.37
C GLY A 100 3.68 -12.72 -12.25
N ASP A 101 4.67 -13.62 -12.35
CA ASP A 101 4.52 -14.90 -13.04
C ASP A 101 3.45 -15.79 -12.41
N VAL A 102 3.28 -15.73 -11.09
CA VAL A 102 2.24 -16.49 -10.37
C VAL A 102 0.86 -15.95 -10.74
N VAL A 103 0.70 -14.62 -10.71
CA VAL A 103 -0.55 -13.95 -11.12
C VAL A 103 -0.84 -14.26 -12.59
N LYS A 104 0.15 -14.17 -13.47
CA LYS A 104 0.01 -14.45 -14.91
C LYS A 104 -0.44 -15.89 -15.18
N LYS A 105 0.18 -16.87 -14.52
CA LYS A 105 -0.23 -18.28 -14.63
C LYS A 105 -1.67 -18.47 -14.15
N TRP A 106 -2.02 -17.87 -13.01
CA TRP A 106 -3.39 -17.90 -12.51
C TRP A 106 -4.37 -17.28 -13.51
N THR A 107 -4.07 -16.11 -14.07
CA THR A 107 -4.92 -15.46 -15.09
C THR A 107 -5.10 -16.37 -16.30
N PHE A 108 -4.02 -16.96 -16.82
CA PHE A 108 -4.08 -17.82 -18.01
C PHE A 108 -4.88 -19.09 -17.78
N ASN A 109 -4.74 -19.72 -16.60
CA ASN A 109 -5.44 -20.96 -16.29
C ASN A 109 -6.95 -20.77 -16.15
N ASN A 110 -7.40 -19.60 -15.67
CA ASN A 110 -8.82 -19.34 -15.41
C ASN A 110 -9.54 -18.62 -16.55
N LEU A 111 -8.80 -18.08 -17.53
CA LEU A 111 -9.33 -17.23 -18.58
C LEU A 111 -10.45 -17.88 -19.40
N LYS A 112 -10.28 -19.16 -19.76
CA LYS A 112 -11.28 -19.93 -20.50
C LYS A 112 -12.58 -20.07 -19.70
N ARG A 113 -12.47 -20.34 -18.40
CA ARG A 113 -13.64 -20.46 -17.52
C ARG A 113 -14.34 -19.11 -17.37
N TRP A 114 -13.60 -18.01 -17.20
CA TRP A 114 -14.19 -16.68 -17.11
C TRP A 114 -14.91 -16.25 -18.40
N GLU A 115 -14.47 -16.73 -19.55
CA GLU A 115 -15.14 -16.48 -20.82
C GLU A 115 -16.49 -17.22 -20.96
N GLU A 116 -16.56 -18.44 -20.43
CA GLU A 116 -17.76 -19.27 -20.41
C GLU A 116 -18.76 -18.78 -19.35
N GLU A 117 -18.29 -18.57 -18.12
CA GLU A 117 -19.13 -18.22 -16.95
C GLU A 117 -19.45 -16.73 -16.86
N LYS A 118 -18.62 -15.86 -17.46
CA LYS A 118 -18.73 -14.40 -17.42
C LYS A 118 -19.00 -13.86 -16.01
N PRO A 119 -18.06 -14.05 -15.06
CA PRO A 119 -18.24 -13.60 -13.69
C PRO A 119 -18.40 -12.07 -13.65
N ALA A 120 -19.15 -11.56 -12.67
CA ALA A 120 -19.52 -10.14 -12.58
C ALA A 120 -18.31 -9.19 -12.62
N TRP A 121 -17.20 -9.58 -11.98
CA TRP A 121 -15.96 -8.81 -11.95
C TRP A 121 -15.22 -8.80 -13.31
N PHE A 122 -15.37 -9.83 -14.15
CA PHE A 122 -14.71 -9.93 -15.45
C PHE A 122 -15.56 -9.32 -16.57
N THR A 123 -16.10 -8.12 -16.33
CA THR A 123 -16.88 -7.35 -17.30
C THR A 123 -16.19 -6.01 -17.56
N GLY A 124 -16.22 -5.53 -18.81
CA GLY A 124 -15.71 -4.22 -19.26
C GLY A 124 -14.52 -3.65 -18.47
N VAL A 125 -14.83 -2.87 -17.42
CA VAL A 125 -13.88 -2.26 -16.48
C VAL A 125 -12.89 -3.26 -15.88
N GLY A 126 -13.35 -4.42 -15.42
CA GLY A 126 -12.48 -5.43 -14.82
C GLY A 126 -11.53 -6.04 -15.83
N VAL A 127 -12.00 -6.32 -17.05
CA VAL A 127 -11.14 -6.81 -18.14
C VAL A 127 -10.12 -5.74 -18.52
N ASP A 128 -10.52 -4.48 -18.62
CA ASP A 128 -9.64 -3.33 -18.88
C ASP A 128 -8.56 -3.15 -17.80
N GLY A 129 -8.90 -3.45 -16.55
CA GLY A 129 -7.98 -3.46 -15.41
C GLY A 129 -6.85 -4.49 -15.53
N VAL A 130 -7.09 -5.65 -16.17
CA VAL A 130 -6.08 -6.70 -16.32
C VAL A 130 -4.92 -6.22 -17.22
N PRO A 131 -3.65 -6.27 -16.79
CA PRO A 131 -2.56 -5.83 -17.66
C PRO A 131 -2.41 -6.73 -18.90
N ASN A 132 -2.05 -6.17 -20.04
CA ASN A 132 -1.99 -6.87 -21.33
C ASN A 132 -1.01 -8.05 -21.34
N ASP A 133 0.06 -7.95 -20.57
CA ASP A 133 1.07 -8.99 -20.36
C ASP A 133 0.55 -10.21 -19.59
N PHE A 134 -0.63 -10.08 -18.98
CA PHE A 134 -1.37 -11.11 -18.25
C PHE A 134 -2.54 -11.67 -19.06
N LEU A 135 -2.71 -11.24 -20.32
CA LEU A 135 -3.68 -11.78 -21.25
C LEU A 135 -2.97 -12.38 -22.48
N PRO A 136 -3.39 -13.54 -23.01
CA PRO A 136 -2.94 -14.02 -24.31
C PRO A 136 -3.34 -13.06 -25.44
N PHE A 137 -2.65 -13.12 -26.58
CA PHE A 137 -2.86 -12.18 -27.69
C PHE A 137 -4.31 -12.17 -28.20
N GLU A 138 -4.93 -13.34 -28.34
CA GLU A 138 -6.31 -13.49 -28.80
C GLU A 138 -7.30 -12.73 -27.90
N TYR A 139 -7.15 -12.86 -26.58
CA TYR A 139 -7.97 -12.15 -25.60
C TYR A 139 -7.69 -10.66 -25.61
N ARG A 140 -6.44 -10.23 -25.85
CA ARG A 140 -6.14 -8.81 -26.03
C ARG A 140 -6.89 -8.25 -27.22
N VAL A 141 -6.88 -8.93 -28.38
CA VAL A 141 -7.58 -8.45 -29.58
C VAL A 141 -9.10 -8.44 -29.38
N LYS A 142 -9.63 -9.46 -28.70
CA LYS A 142 -11.06 -9.62 -28.45
C LYS A 142 -11.63 -8.59 -27.48
N TYR A 143 -10.97 -8.40 -26.35
CA TYR A 143 -11.50 -7.58 -25.26
C TYR A 143 -10.91 -6.18 -25.22
N LYS A 144 -9.75 -5.95 -25.85
CA LYS A 144 -9.03 -4.68 -25.76
C LYS A 144 -8.69 -4.14 -27.14
N LYS A 145 -8.73 -2.82 -27.27
CA LYS A 145 -7.91 -2.17 -28.29
C LYS A 145 -6.48 -2.32 -27.81
N THR A 146 -5.53 -2.65 -28.69
CA THR A 146 -4.11 -2.99 -28.40
C THR A 146 -3.33 -1.98 -27.52
N MET A 147 -3.98 -0.89 -27.08
CA MET A 147 -3.52 0.16 -26.18
C MET A 147 -3.66 -0.07 -24.67
N GLY A 148 -4.04 -1.24 -24.18
CA GLY A 148 -4.12 -1.53 -22.73
C GLY A 148 -2.81 -1.34 -21.94
N ARG A 149 -2.94 -1.28 -20.60
CA ARG A 149 -1.84 -1.20 -19.62
C ARG A 149 -0.85 -2.37 -19.79
N VAL A 150 0.44 -2.10 -19.62
CA VAL A 150 1.51 -3.11 -19.64
C VAL A 150 2.39 -2.87 -18.42
N ASP A 151 2.58 -3.90 -17.62
CA ASP A 151 3.35 -3.79 -16.37
C ASP A 151 4.77 -4.31 -16.51
N ASP A 152 4.96 -5.33 -17.33
CA ASP A 152 6.28 -5.83 -17.68
C ASP A 152 7.10 -4.75 -18.40
N ALA A 153 8.18 -4.30 -17.74
CA ALA A 153 9.06 -3.26 -18.24
C ALA A 153 9.77 -3.64 -19.56
N GLN A 154 10.07 -4.92 -19.77
CA GLN A 154 10.68 -5.42 -21.01
C GLN A 154 9.67 -5.40 -22.15
N LEU A 155 8.43 -5.82 -21.91
CA LEU A 155 7.36 -5.74 -22.91
C LEU A 155 6.99 -4.29 -23.24
N LYS A 156 7.00 -3.40 -22.24
CA LYS A 156 6.81 -1.96 -22.44
C LYS A 156 7.87 -1.37 -23.38
N ARG A 157 9.14 -1.76 -23.24
CA ARG A 157 10.22 -1.34 -24.14
C ARG A 157 10.05 -1.89 -25.56
N ARG A 158 9.78 -3.19 -25.70
CA ARG A 158 9.55 -3.83 -27.01
C ARG A 158 8.36 -3.22 -27.76
N ARG A 159 7.31 -2.85 -27.05
CA ARG A 159 6.13 -2.23 -27.64
C ARG A 159 6.40 -0.81 -28.16
N GLY A 160 7.34 -0.07 -27.56
CA GLY A 160 7.79 1.22 -28.08
C GLY A 160 8.59 1.13 -29.37
N SER A 161 9.14 -0.06 -29.69
CA SER A 161 9.90 -0.31 -30.92
C SER A 161 9.11 -1.00 -32.03
N VAL A 162 7.92 -1.53 -31.75
CA VAL A 162 7.10 -2.26 -32.74
C VAL A 162 6.01 -1.33 -33.28
N SER A 163 5.98 -1.17 -34.60
CA SER A 163 4.97 -0.38 -35.29
C SER A 163 3.58 -1.01 -35.13
N VAL A 164 2.54 -0.20 -34.90
CA VAL A 164 1.14 -0.68 -34.86
C VAL A 164 0.76 -1.44 -36.14
N ARG A 165 1.40 -1.09 -37.27
CA ARG A 165 1.26 -1.75 -38.58
C ARG A 165 1.81 -3.19 -38.57
N GLU A 166 2.91 -3.44 -37.85
CA GLU A 166 3.50 -4.78 -37.72
C GLU A 166 2.66 -5.68 -36.80
N LEU A 167 2.04 -5.12 -35.76
CA LEU A 167 1.15 -5.88 -34.85
C LEU A 167 -0.16 -6.34 -35.51
N LEU A 168 -0.59 -5.67 -36.57
CA LEU A 168 -1.82 -5.97 -37.30
C LEU A 168 -1.60 -6.85 -38.55
N GLY A 169 -0.38 -7.39 -38.72
CA GLY A 169 -0.06 -8.27 -39.85
C GLY A 169 0.00 -7.54 -41.20
N GLY A 170 0.38 -6.25 -41.19
CA GLY A 170 0.62 -5.49 -42.41
C GLY A 170 1.85 -5.98 -43.16
N THR A 171 1.75 -7.12 -43.84
CA THR A 171 2.66 -7.51 -44.92
C THR A 171 2.41 -6.55 -46.09
N GLU A 172 3.41 -5.74 -46.43
CA GLU A 172 3.46 -5.08 -47.73
C GLU A 172 3.60 -6.15 -48.81
N GLU A 173 2.50 -6.45 -49.52
CA GLU A 173 2.64 -6.91 -50.90
C GLU A 173 3.03 -5.70 -51.76
N ARG A 174 4.32 -5.67 -52.11
CA ARG A 174 5.00 -4.96 -53.22
C ARG A 174 4.85 -3.44 -53.35
#